data_AF-A0A0G1MTQ5-F1
#
_entry.id   AF-A0A0G1MTQ5-F1
#
_cell.length_a   1.000
_cell.length_b   1.000
_cell.length_c   1.000
_cell.angle_alpha   90.00
_cell.angle_beta   90.00
_cell.angle_gamma   90.00
#
_symmetry.space_group_name_H-M   'P 1'
#
loop_
_entity.id
_entity.type
_entity.pdbx_description
1 polymer ?
#
loop_
_entity_poly.entity_id
_entity_poly.type
_entity_poly.pdbx_seq_one_letter_code
_entity_poly.pdbx_strand_id
1 'polypeptide(L)'
;KAGVEASKRIKDLTEEERAKIQRALDELRIEGDLRREIMQNIARLKDIGSYRGTRHTRSLPVRGQRTRTNARTKRGKRMTIGALKKEELAKKEKITKEKVVSEAKAVKEKK
;
A
#
# COMPACT_ATOMS: atom_id res chain seq x y z
N LYS A 1 20.78 -4.77 21.16
CA LYS A 1 19.62 -4.27 21.95
C LYS A 1 18.98 -5.38 22.81
N ALA A 2 18.56 -6.52 22.26
CA ALA A 2 17.91 -7.57 23.08
C ALA A 2 18.86 -8.53 23.84
N GLY A 3 20.16 -8.54 23.50
CA GLY A 3 21.15 -9.37 24.21
C GLY A 3 20.97 -10.88 24.02
N VAL A 4 20.25 -11.30 22.97
CA VAL A 4 20.00 -12.70 22.61
C VAL A 4 20.98 -13.12 21.53
N GLU A 5 21.44 -14.37 21.60
CA GLU A 5 22.33 -14.96 20.60
C GLU A 5 21.61 -15.13 19.25
N ALA A 6 22.22 -14.64 18.16
CA ALA A 6 21.57 -14.61 16.83
C ALA A 6 21.46 -15.99 16.14
N SER A 7 22.19 -16.99 16.63
CA SER A 7 22.21 -18.38 16.15
C SER A 7 21.04 -19.21 16.68
N LYS A 8 20.44 -18.81 17.81
CA LYS A 8 19.33 -19.53 18.44
C LYS A 8 18.11 -19.55 17.53
N ARG A 9 17.50 -20.73 17.39
CA ARG A 9 16.26 -20.88 16.61
C ARG A 9 15.07 -20.36 17.40
N ILE A 10 14.04 -19.91 16.69
CA ILE A 10 12.79 -19.35 17.25
C ILE A 10 12.13 -20.28 18.29
N LYS A 11 12.25 -21.59 18.09
CA LYS A 11 11.67 -22.61 18.98
C LYS A 11 12.37 -22.70 20.34
N ASP A 12 13.65 -22.32 20.41
CA ASP A 12 14.49 -22.48 21.59
C ASP A 12 14.61 -21.19 22.41
N LEU A 13 13.90 -20.12 22.02
CA LEU A 13 13.85 -18.88 22.80
C LEU A 13 13.03 -19.05 24.06
N THR A 14 13.59 -18.60 25.18
CA THR A 14 12.87 -18.48 26.44
C THR A 14 11.92 -17.28 26.41
N GLU A 15 10.91 -17.30 27.29
CA GLU A 15 9.91 -16.23 27.37
C GLU A 15 10.55 -14.87 27.71
N GLU A 16 11.59 -14.86 28.52
CA GLU A 16 12.34 -13.65 28.87
C GLU A 16 13.09 -13.05 27.67
N GLU A 17 13.68 -13.89 26.82
CA GLU A 17 14.36 -13.45 25.59
C GLU A 17 13.35 -12.88 24.59
N ARG A 18 12.16 -13.47 24.49
CA ARG A 18 11.05 -12.94 23.68
C ARG A 18 10.59 -11.56 24.16
N ALA A 19 10.41 -11.39 25.47
CA ALA A 19 10.05 -10.10 26.05
C ALA A 19 11.11 -9.01 25.79
N LYS A 20 12.40 -9.37 25.86
CA LYS A 20 13.51 -8.45 25.51
C LYS A 20 13.48 -8.04 24.04
N ILE A 21 13.19 -8.97 23.14
CA ILE A 21 13.06 -8.68 21.70
C ILE A 21 11.86 -7.76 21.46
N GLN A 22 10.71 -8.03 22.08
CA GLN A 22 9.51 -7.19 21.93
C GLN A 22 9.78 -5.74 22.35
N ARG A 23 10.39 -5.53 23.52
CA ARG A 23 10.77 -4.18 23.98
C ARG A 23 11.70 -3.47 22.99
N ALA A 24 12.63 -4.21 22.37
CA ALA A 24 13.52 -3.64 21.36
C ALA A 24 12.80 -3.33 20.03
N LEU A 25 11.71 -4.04 19.71
CA LEU A 25 10.87 -3.76 18.54
C LEU A 25 9.95 -2.57 18.77
N ASP A 26 9.46 -2.36 19.99
CA ASP A 26 8.55 -1.25 20.32
C ASP A 26 9.20 0.13 20.15
N GLU A 27 10.52 0.23 20.34
CA GLU A 27 11.28 1.47 20.06
C GLU A 27 11.35 1.82 18.57
N LEU A 28 11.10 0.84 17.69
CA LEU A 28 11.25 0.98 16.25
C LEU A 28 9.87 1.22 15.63
N ARG A 29 9.82 2.10 14.62
CA ARG A 29 8.60 2.30 13.83
C ARG A 29 8.50 1.19 12.80
N ILE A 30 7.77 0.13 13.13
CA ILE A 30 7.59 -1.04 12.27
C ILE A 30 6.15 -1.12 11.76
N GLU A 31 5.95 -1.92 10.71
CA GLU A 31 4.67 -2.39 10.20
C GLU A 31 3.60 -1.29 10.03
N GLY A 32 2.60 -1.28 10.92
CA GLY A 32 1.42 -0.44 10.82
C GLY A 32 1.76 1.04 10.89
N ASP A 33 2.60 1.44 11.84
CA ASP A 33 2.90 2.85 12.06
C ASP A 33 3.78 3.42 10.96
N LEU A 34 4.77 2.65 10.48
CA LEU A 34 5.56 3.04 9.32
C LEU A 34 4.72 3.14 8.05
N ARG A 35 3.78 2.20 7.84
CA ARG A 35 2.86 2.26 6.69
C ARG A 35 1.96 3.49 6.75
N ARG A 36 1.40 3.82 7.91
CA ARG A 36 0.58 5.02 8.14
C ARG A 36 1.38 6.29 7.85
N GLU A 37 2.59 6.39 8.38
CA GLU A 37 3.47 7.53 8.17
C GLU A 37 3.80 7.73 6.68
N ILE A 38 4.14 6.65 5.96
CA ILE A 38 4.41 6.72 4.52
C ILE A 38 3.15 7.14 3.75
N MET A 39 1.97 6.61 4.11
CA MET A 39 0.71 6.99 3.49
C MET A 39 0.38 8.47 3.73
N GLN A 40 0.55 8.97 4.95
CA GLN A 40 0.37 10.38 5.30
C GLN A 40 1.33 11.27 4.51
N ASN A 41 2.60 10.87 4.39
CA ASN A 41 3.58 11.60 3.57
C ASN A 41 3.18 11.67 2.10
N ILE A 42 2.64 10.58 1.53
CA ILE A 42 2.17 10.57 0.14
C ILE A 42 0.89 11.40 -0.02
N ALA A 43 -0.05 11.32 0.93
CA ALA A 43 -1.27 12.12 0.94
C ALA A 43 -0.93 13.62 0.96
N ARG A 44 -0.07 14.04 1.89
CA ARG A 44 0.45 15.41 1.97
C ARG A 44 1.04 15.89 0.65
N LEU A 45 1.82 15.07 -0.05
CA LEU A 45 2.39 15.45 -1.36
C LEU A 45 1.32 15.66 -2.44
N LYS A 46 0.22 14.90 -2.39
CA LYS A 46 -0.92 15.04 -3.29
C LYS A 46 -1.73 16.29 -2.97
N ASP A 47 -2.01 16.54 -1.69
CA ASP A 47 -2.81 17.67 -1.24
C ASP A 47 -2.13 19.01 -1.55
N ILE A 48 -0.80 19.07 -1.40
CA ILE A 48 0.02 20.22 -1.80
C ILE A 48 -0.01 20.47 -3.33
N GLY A 49 -0.36 19.47 -4.13
CA GLY A 49 -0.35 19.59 -5.60
C GLY A 49 1.06 19.60 -6.22
N SER A 50 2.09 19.19 -5.47
CA SER A 50 3.47 19.13 -5.96
C SER A 50 3.65 18.22 -7.19
N TYR A 51 4.71 18.41 -7.99
CA TYR A 51 5.03 17.53 -9.12
C TYR A 51 5.08 16.05 -8.69
N ARG A 52 5.65 15.76 -7.52
CA ARG A 52 5.67 14.39 -6.98
C ARG A 52 4.26 13.87 -6.69
N GLY A 53 3.40 14.69 -6.08
CA GLY A 53 2.01 14.36 -5.80
C GLY A 53 1.20 14.01 -7.05
N THR A 54 1.27 14.87 -8.08
CA THR A 54 0.57 14.63 -9.35
C THR A 54 1.02 13.32 -10.03
N ARG A 55 2.32 12.98 -9.94
CA ARG A 55 2.86 11.70 -10.43
C ARG A 55 2.39 10.51 -9.61
N HIS A 56 2.28 10.65 -8.28
CA HIS A 56 1.68 9.64 -7.41
C HIS A 56 0.21 9.36 -7.76
N THR A 57 -0.58 10.39 -8.09
CA THR A 57 -1.98 10.26 -8.52
C THR A 57 -2.11 9.60 -9.90
N ARG A 58 -1.25 9.98 -10.85
CA ARG A 58 -1.24 9.43 -12.22
C ARG A 58 -0.58 8.06 -12.35
N SER A 59 -0.15 7.45 -11.23
CA SER A 59 0.60 6.19 -11.22
C SER A 59 1.81 6.20 -12.17
N LEU A 60 2.55 7.31 -12.14
CA LEU A 60 3.80 7.48 -12.87
C LEU A 60 5.00 7.51 -11.92
N PRO A 61 6.21 7.20 -12.41
CA PRO A 61 7.40 7.29 -11.58
C PRO A 61 7.69 8.73 -11.16
N VAL A 62 8.13 8.86 -9.90
CA VAL A 62 8.21 10.14 -9.17
C VAL A 62 9.63 10.73 -9.18
N ARG A 63 10.66 9.89 -9.34
CA ARG A 63 12.08 10.28 -9.25
C ARG A 63 12.71 10.69 -10.59
N GLY A 64 11.95 11.36 -11.47
CA GLY A 64 12.47 11.86 -12.76
C GLY A 64 12.76 10.80 -13.83
N GLN A 65 12.36 9.54 -13.63
CA GLN A 65 12.60 8.46 -14.58
C GLN A 65 11.83 8.69 -15.90
N ARG A 66 12.42 8.28 -17.04
CA ARG A 66 11.78 8.31 -18.37
C ARG A 66 10.48 7.50 -18.37
N THR A 67 9.43 8.02 -19.00
CA THR A 67 8.09 7.36 -19.05
C THR A 67 7.63 6.99 -20.46
N ARG A 68 8.41 7.33 -21.49
CA ARG A 68 8.08 7.04 -22.90
C ARG A 68 8.02 5.54 -23.19
N THR A 69 9.00 4.78 -22.71
CA THR A 69 9.12 3.33 -23.01
C THR A 69 8.89 2.44 -21.79
N ASN A 70 9.69 2.64 -20.73
CA ASN A 70 9.73 1.78 -19.54
C ASN A 70 9.08 2.50 -18.36
N ALA A 71 8.17 1.84 -17.64
CA ALA A 71 7.58 2.29 -16.36
C ALA A 71 6.54 1.28 -15.82
N ARG A 72 6.65 -0.01 -16.15
CA ARG A 72 5.56 -0.97 -15.92
C ARG A 72 5.33 -1.27 -14.44
N THR A 73 6.37 -1.25 -13.62
CA THR A 73 6.24 -1.44 -12.16
C THR A 73 5.30 -0.43 -11.51
N LYS A 74 5.23 0.80 -12.06
CA LYS A 74 4.34 1.84 -11.55
C LYS A 74 3.03 2.00 -12.35
N ARG A 75 3.07 1.83 -13.68
CA ARG A 75 1.89 1.95 -14.57
C ARG A 75 1.02 0.68 -14.61
N GLY A 76 1.49 -0.45 -14.10
CA GLY A 76 0.79 -1.73 -14.12
C GLY A 76 0.97 -2.55 -15.41
N LYS A 77 0.05 -3.47 -15.70
CA LYS A 77 0.03 -4.34 -16.92
C LYS A 77 -0.38 -3.55 -18.16
N ARG A 78 0.17 -3.89 -19.34
CA ARG A 78 -0.16 -3.19 -20.60
C ARG A 78 -1.66 -3.33 -20.86
N MET A 79 -2.35 -2.20 -20.93
CA MET A 79 -3.71 -2.12 -21.42
C MET A 79 -3.61 -2.13 -22.94
N THR A 80 -3.76 -3.29 -23.56
CA THR A 80 -3.94 -3.41 -25.01
C THR A 80 -5.40 -3.14 -25.30
N ILE A 81 -5.69 -2.12 -26.11
CA ILE A 81 -7.05 -1.63 -26.40
C ILE A 81 -7.96 -2.74 -26.98
N GLY A 82 -7.40 -3.82 -27.56
CA GLY A 82 -8.16 -4.95 -28.12
C GLY A 82 -8.17 -6.27 -27.33
N ALA A 83 -7.51 -6.38 -26.17
CA ALA A 83 -7.38 -7.69 -25.47
C ALA A 83 -8.34 -7.88 -24.30
N LEU A 84 -9.11 -6.86 -23.93
CA LEU A 84 -10.13 -6.98 -22.89
C LEU A 84 -11.42 -7.47 -23.54
N LYS A 85 -11.82 -8.71 -23.24
CA LYS A 85 -13.14 -9.20 -23.63
C LYS A 85 -14.19 -8.27 -23.01
N LYS A 86 -15.15 -7.81 -23.82
CA LYS A 86 -16.22 -6.87 -23.42
C LYS A 86 -16.94 -7.32 -22.14
N GLU A 87 -17.03 -8.63 -21.93
CA GLU A 87 -17.59 -9.27 -20.73
C GLU A 87 -16.80 -8.99 -19.45
N GLU A 88 -15.46 -8.96 -19.49
CA GLU A 88 -14.63 -8.73 -18.32
C GLU A 88 -14.66 -7.26 -17.88
N LEU A 89 -14.79 -6.34 -18.84
CA LEU A 89 -15.03 -4.92 -18.60
C LEU A 89 -16.40 -4.70 -17.97
N ALA A 90 -17.45 -5.33 -18.52
CA ALA A 90 -18.80 -5.25 -17.97
C ALA A 90 -18.89 -5.84 -16.55
N LYS A 91 -18.17 -6.94 -16.26
CA LYS A 91 -18.07 -7.50 -14.89
C LYS A 91 -17.39 -6.53 -13.94
N LYS A 92 -16.29 -5.89 -14.35
CA LYS A 92 -15.60 -4.87 -13.53
C LYS A 92 -16.50 -3.67 -13.23
N GLU A 93 -17.26 -3.19 -14.21
CA GLU A 93 -18.21 -2.08 -14.04
C GLU A 93 -19.39 -2.43 -13.13
N LYS A 94 -19.87 -3.68 -13.15
CA LYS A 94 -20.90 -4.16 -12.22
C LYS A 94 -20.36 -4.21 -10.78
N ILE A 95 -19.17 -4.78 -10.60
CA ILE A 95 -18.52 -4.88 -9.28
C ILE A 95 -18.24 -3.50 -8.68
N THR A 96 -17.83 -2.51 -9.48
CA THR A 96 -17.63 -1.14 -8.98
C THR A 96 -18.95 -0.48 -8.60
N LYS A 97 -20.03 -0.67 -9.38
CA LYS A 97 -21.36 -0.14 -9.05
C LYS A 97 -21.93 -0.76 -7.77
N GLU A 98 -21.85 -2.07 -7.60
CA GLU A 98 -22.32 -2.75 -6.38
C GLU A 98 -21.57 -2.28 -5.14
N LYS A 99 -20.25 -2.09 -5.23
CA LYS A 99 -19.45 -1.55 -4.12
C LYS A 99 -19.88 -0.15 -3.71
N VAL A 100 -20.08 0.76 -4.68
CA VAL A 100 -20.56 2.13 -4.41
C VAL A 100 -21.94 2.12 -3.76
N VAL A 101 -22.85 1.24 -4.21
CA VAL A 101 -24.18 1.09 -3.60
C VAL A 101 -24.09 0.55 -2.17
N SER A 102 -23.19 -0.40 -1.91
CA SER A 102 -22.98 -0.95 -0.57
C SER A 102 -22.40 0.08 0.40
N GLU A 103 -21.44 0.89 -0.04
CA GLU A 103 -20.90 2.00 0.75
C GLU A 103 -21.97 3.06 1.03
N ALA A 104 -22.78 3.43 0.05
CA ALA A 104 -23.87 4.39 0.24
C ALA A 104 -24.94 3.89 1.23
N LYS A 105 -25.28 2.60 1.21
CA LYS A 105 -26.18 1.99 2.19
C LYS A 105 -25.59 1.98 3.60
N ALA A 106 -24.32 1.61 3.74
CA ALA A 106 -23.64 1.57 5.03
C ALA A 106 -23.51 2.96 5.69
N VAL A 107 -23.42 4.03 4.89
CA VAL A 107 -23.42 5.42 5.39
C VAL A 107 -24.83 5.86 5.84
N LYS A 108 -25.88 5.32 5.22
CA LYS A 108 -27.28 5.67 5.53
C LYS A 108 -27.81 4.96 6.78
N GLU A 109 -27.34 3.75 7.09
CA GLU A 109 -27.70 3.01 8.33
C GLU A 109 -26.98 3.52 9.59
N LYS A 110 -25.90 4.30 9.44
CA LYS A 110 -25.13 4.87 10.56
C LYS A 110 -25.51 6.33 10.90
N LYS A 111 -26.52 6.87 10.22
CA LYS A 111 -27.11 8.20 10.47
C LYS A 111 -28.49 8.03 11.08
#